data_AF-A0A7X8BMF5-F1
#
_entry.id   AF-A0A7X8BMF5-F1
#
_cell.length_a   1.000
_cell.length_b   1.000
_cell.length_c   1.000
_cell.angle_alpha   90.00
_cell.angle_beta   90.00
_cell.angle_gamma   90.00
#
_symmetry.space_group_name_H-M   'P 1'
#
loop_
_entity.id
_entity.type
_entity.pdbx_description
1 polymer ?
#
loop_
_entity_poly.entity_id
_entity_poly.type
_entity_poly.pdbx_seq_one_letter_code
_entity_poly.pdbx_strand_id
1 'polypeptide(L)'
;MIDLGRDIKLVVDKDDGRILGVIVEEGDIALLEGEECLKQDLLSELWTQYYDWALEFTVGSRLPEFVNMPMSGIVVADLYNAIREPLEREDRLVEGRYNITLTGAGFTCKVLPKSRLRPKEISLTIKK
;
A
#
# COMPACT_ATOMS: atom_id res chain seq x y z
N MET A 1 5.24 12.57 18.85
CA MET A 1 4.21 12.62 17.79
C MET A 1 4.65 11.58 16.79
N ILE A 2 3.81 10.64 16.37
CA ILE A 2 4.22 9.69 15.32
C ILE A 2 4.12 10.46 14.01
N ASP A 3 5.25 10.58 13.33
CA ASP A 3 5.33 11.16 12.00
C ASP A 3 4.79 10.12 11.01
N LEU A 4 3.78 10.49 10.21
CA LEU A 4 3.23 9.61 9.19
C LEU A 4 3.95 9.78 7.83
N GLY A 5 4.91 10.70 7.76
CA GLY A 5 5.75 10.93 6.61
C GLY A 5 5.40 12.21 5.85
N ARG A 6 6.38 12.59 5.02
CA ARG A 6 6.31 13.63 4.01
C ARG A 6 7.11 13.16 2.81
N ASP A 7 6.49 13.09 1.64
CA ASP A 7 7.16 12.65 0.42
C ASP A 7 6.64 13.39 -0.82
N ILE A 8 7.29 13.16 -1.94
CA ILE A 8 6.90 13.63 -3.26
C ILE A 8 5.53 13.05 -3.60
N LYS A 9 4.60 13.93 -4.01
CA LYS A 9 3.27 13.53 -4.45
C LYS A 9 3.37 12.87 -5.83
N LEU A 10 2.89 11.64 -5.91
CA LEU A 10 2.91 10.84 -7.12
C LEU A 10 1.55 10.85 -7.82
N VAL A 11 1.58 10.70 -9.15
CA VAL A 11 0.42 10.30 -9.92
C VAL A 11 0.34 8.79 -9.84
N VAL A 12 -0.77 8.26 -9.33
CA VAL A 12 -1.04 6.81 -9.30
C VAL A 12 -2.21 6.49 -10.22
N ASP A 13 -2.13 5.34 -10.87
CA ASP A 13 -3.25 4.77 -11.61
C ASP A 13 -4.43 4.54 -10.66
N LYS A 14 -5.65 4.90 -11.10
CA LYS A 14 -6.84 4.84 -10.24
C LYS A 14 -7.42 3.45 -10.11
N ASP A 15 -7.16 2.60 -11.09
CA ASP A 15 -7.69 1.26 -11.12
C ASP A 15 -6.78 0.37 -10.31
N ASP A 16 -5.48 0.44 -10.53
CA ASP A 16 -4.58 -0.50 -9.89
C ASP A 16 -3.61 0.12 -8.87
N GLY A 17 -3.27 1.41 -8.93
CA GLY A 17 -2.37 2.08 -7.97
C GLY A 17 -0.90 2.12 -8.40
N ARG A 18 -0.57 1.72 -9.64
CA ARG A 18 0.77 1.85 -10.21
C ARG A 18 1.21 3.31 -10.32
N ILE A 19 2.49 3.59 -10.06
CA ILE A 19 3.07 4.93 -10.17
C ILE A 19 3.19 5.32 -11.66
N LEU A 20 2.55 6.42 -12.04
CA LEU A 20 2.53 6.97 -13.40
C LEU A 20 3.46 8.18 -13.58
N GLY A 21 3.79 8.89 -12.49
CA GLY A 21 4.66 10.07 -12.55
C GLY A 21 4.69 10.88 -11.26
N VAL A 22 5.32 12.06 -11.32
CA VAL A 22 5.41 13.03 -10.21
C VAL A 22 4.51 14.21 -10.49
N ILE A 23 3.84 14.74 -9.46
CA ILE A 23 3.03 15.95 -9.59
C ILE A 23 3.91 17.20 -9.38
N VAL A 24 3.84 18.11 -10.35
CA VAL A 24 4.49 19.44 -10.29
C VAL A 24 3.40 20.50 -10.27
N GLU A 25 3.41 21.34 -9.24
CA GLU A 25 2.45 22.44 -9.04
C GLU A 25 3.24 23.75 -9.01
N GLU A 26 2.89 24.70 -9.88
CA GLU A 26 3.55 26.03 -9.99
C GLU A 26 5.07 26.00 -10.25
N GLY A 27 5.58 24.90 -10.80
CA GLY A 27 7.00 24.71 -11.08
C GLY A 27 7.78 24.02 -9.96
N ASP A 28 7.13 23.75 -8.83
CA ASP A 28 7.70 23.02 -7.70
C ASP A 28 7.17 21.59 -7.63
N ILE A 29 7.97 20.70 -7.05
CA ILE A 29 7.55 19.31 -6.77
C ILE A 29 6.51 19.36 -5.66
N ALA A 30 5.30 18.90 -5.95
CA ALA A 30 4.23 18.85 -4.97
C ALA A 30 4.56 17.79 -3.90
N LEU A 31 4.25 18.11 -2.64
CA LEU A 31 4.50 17.24 -1.50
C LEU A 31 3.20 16.71 -0.92
N LEU A 32 3.28 15.52 -0.36
CA LEU A 32 2.22 14.83 0.34
C LEU A 32 2.66 14.61 1.79
N GLU A 33 1.77 14.80 2.75
CA GLU A 33 2.09 14.71 4.17
C GLU A 33 1.02 13.89 4.90
N GLY A 34 1.39 13.31 6.05
CA GLY A 34 0.41 12.73 6.96
C GLY A 34 -0.19 11.41 6.47
N GLU A 35 -1.51 11.25 6.67
CA GLU A 35 -2.25 10.04 6.28
C GLU A 35 -2.22 9.77 4.77
N GLU A 36 -2.18 10.82 3.94
CA GLU A 36 -2.08 10.66 2.49
C GLU A 36 -0.68 10.17 2.08
N CYS A 37 0.39 10.66 2.74
CA CYS A 37 1.75 10.14 2.53
C CYS A 37 1.81 8.64 2.82
N LEU A 38 1.34 8.23 4.01
CA LEU A 38 1.28 6.83 4.38
C LEU A 38 0.46 5.99 3.39
N LYS A 39 -0.68 6.51 2.90
CA LYS A 39 -1.49 5.83 1.90
C LYS A 39 -0.74 5.60 0.60
N GLN A 40 -0.01 6.61 0.12
CA GLN A 40 0.80 6.50 -1.10
C GLN A 40 1.94 5.50 -0.92
N ASP A 41 2.60 5.51 0.23
CA ASP A 41 3.70 4.59 0.54
C ASP A 41 3.21 3.14 0.57
N LEU A 42 2.08 2.89 1.24
CA LEU A 42 1.47 1.56 1.31
C LEU A 42 1.06 1.04 -0.07
N LEU A 43 0.46 1.87 -0.92
CA LEU A 43 0.13 1.48 -2.30
C LEU A 43 1.38 1.20 -3.12
N SER A 44 2.43 2.01 -2.95
CA SER A 44 3.70 1.85 -3.65
C SER A 44 4.41 0.57 -3.22
N GLU A 45 4.43 0.26 -1.93
CA GLU A 45 5.00 -0.97 -1.38
C GLU A 45 4.23 -2.20 -1.90
N LEU A 46 2.91 -2.13 -2.01
CA LEU A 46 2.10 -3.22 -2.55
C LEU A 46 2.37 -3.48 -4.04
N TRP A 47 2.75 -2.46 -4.83
CA TRP A 47 3.08 -2.63 -6.25
C TRP A 47 4.54 -2.89 -6.54
N THR A 48 5.41 -2.48 -5.64
CA THR A 48 6.84 -2.73 -5.77
C THR A 48 7.02 -4.24 -5.74
N GLN A 49 7.56 -4.79 -6.83
CA GLN A 49 7.84 -6.22 -6.90
C GLN A 49 8.72 -6.60 -5.70
N TYR A 50 8.43 -7.75 -5.09
CA TYR A 50 9.20 -8.26 -3.98
C TYR A 50 10.69 -8.37 -4.35
N TYR A 51 11.53 -7.61 -3.66
CA TYR A 51 12.99 -7.69 -3.77
C TYR A 51 13.59 -7.88 -2.38
N ASP A 52 14.54 -8.81 -2.29
CA ASP A 52 15.45 -8.91 -1.16
C ASP A 52 16.62 -7.96 -1.44
N TRP A 53 16.55 -6.72 -0.95
CA TRP A 53 17.59 -5.73 -1.20
C TRP A 53 18.78 -6.05 -0.29
N ALA A 54 19.87 -6.50 -0.92
CA ALA A 54 21.18 -6.71 -0.28
C ALA A 54 21.15 -7.59 0.99
N LEU A 55 20.19 -8.53 1.10
CA LEU A 55 20.06 -9.51 2.20
C LEU A 55 19.75 -8.92 3.59
N GLU A 56 19.40 -7.63 3.67
CA GLU A 56 19.17 -6.95 4.96
C GLU A 56 17.78 -6.33 5.07
N PHE A 57 17.14 -6.00 3.94
CA PHE A 57 15.79 -5.41 3.91
C PHE A 57 14.90 -6.05 2.86
N THR A 58 13.72 -6.48 3.30
CA THR A 58 12.65 -6.92 2.41
C THR A 58 11.82 -5.71 2.00
N VAL A 59 11.74 -5.44 0.69
CA VAL A 59 10.93 -4.36 0.12
C VAL A 59 9.90 -4.94 -0.84
N GLY A 60 8.72 -4.32 -0.86
CA GLY A 60 7.68 -4.61 -1.80
C GLY A 60 6.76 -5.75 -1.39
N SER A 61 5.93 -6.17 -2.34
CA SER A 61 4.93 -7.21 -2.16
C SER A 61 5.01 -8.21 -3.30
N ARG A 62 4.54 -9.42 -3.00
CA ARG A 62 4.30 -10.46 -4.01
C ARG A 62 2.99 -10.23 -4.77
N LEU A 63 2.19 -9.22 -4.41
CA LEU A 63 0.90 -8.91 -5.04
C LEU A 63 0.97 -8.88 -6.58
N PRO A 64 1.99 -8.30 -7.25
CA PRO A 64 2.08 -8.30 -8.70
C PRO A 64 2.10 -9.71 -9.33
N GLU A 65 2.57 -10.73 -8.61
CA GLU A 65 2.56 -12.13 -9.08
C GLU A 65 1.12 -12.67 -9.24
N PHE A 66 0.16 -12.11 -8.49
CA PHE A 66 -1.20 -12.64 -8.38
C PHE A 66 -2.24 -11.89 -9.24
N VAL A 67 -1.91 -10.72 -9.79
CA VAL A 67 -2.85 -9.84 -10.53
C VAL A 67 -3.59 -10.57 -11.66
N ASN A 68 -2.93 -11.55 -12.29
CA ASN A 68 -3.47 -12.32 -13.40
C ASN A 68 -3.81 -13.79 -13.06
N MET A 69 -3.69 -14.19 -11.80
CA MET A 69 -3.95 -15.57 -11.39
C MET A 69 -5.46 -15.83 -11.17
N PRO A 70 -5.93 -17.07 -11.41
CA PRO A 70 -7.30 -17.47 -11.10
C PRO A 70 -7.50 -17.54 -9.57
N MET A 71 -8.65 -17.05 -9.09
CA MET A 71 -9.04 -17.08 -7.66
C MET A 71 -9.41 -18.50 -7.20
N SER A 72 -8.41 -19.37 -7.09
CA SER A 72 -8.51 -20.71 -6.49
C SER A 72 -8.08 -20.67 -5.03
N GLY A 73 -8.56 -21.60 -4.18
CA GLY A 73 -8.38 -21.52 -2.73
C GLY A 73 -6.94 -21.33 -2.24
N ILE A 74 -5.96 -21.99 -2.89
CA ILE A 74 -4.53 -21.82 -2.57
C ILE A 74 -4.03 -20.42 -2.97
N VAL A 75 -4.42 -19.95 -4.16
CA VAL A 75 -4.07 -18.61 -4.67
C VAL A 75 -4.64 -17.50 -3.78
N VAL A 76 -5.83 -17.71 -3.19
CA VAL A 76 -6.47 -16.74 -2.28
C VAL A 76 -5.68 -16.58 -0.99
N ALA A 77 -5.20 -17.67 -0.40
CA ALA A 77 -4.39 -17.63 0.81
C ALA A 77 -3.04 -16.93 0.57
N ASP A 78 -2.38 -17.24 -0.54
CA ASP A 78 -1.11 -16.61 -0.90
C ASP A 78 -1.27 -15.13 -1.26
N LEU A 79 -2.34 -14.77 -1.98
CA LEU A 79 -2.70 -13.37 -2.26
C LEU A 79 -2.98 -12.59 -0.96
N TYR A 80 -3.68 -13.21 0.00
CA TYR A 80 -3.93 -12.60 1.30
C TYR A 80 -2.62 -12.31 2.03
N ASN A 81 -1.67 -13.26 2.04
CA ASN A 81 -0.35 -13.07 2.63
C ASN A 81 0.47 -11.99 1.91
N ALA A 82 0.42 -11.96 0.58
CA ALA A 82 1.09 -10.93 -0.21
C ALA A 82 0.63 -9.51 0.16
N ILE A 83 -0.63 -9.33 0.54
CA ILE A 83 -1.16 -8.05 1.01
C ILE A 83 -0.84 -7.83 2.50
N ARG A 84 -0.99 -8.86 3.34
CA ARG A 84 -0.81 -8.77 4.79
C ARG A 84 0.63 -8.45 5.20
N GLU A 85 1.61 -9.11 4.60
CA GLU A 85 3.02 -9.01 5.02
C GLU A 85 3.58 -7.58 4.97
N PRO A 86 3.40 -6.79 3.89
CA PRO A 86 3.79 -5.38 3.86
C PRO A 86 3.12 -4.54 4.98
N LEU A 87 1.86 -4.81 5.30
CA LEU A 87 1.12 -4.08 6.33
C LEU A 87 1.64 -4.37 7.74
N GLU A 88 2.10 -5.59 7.98
CA GLU A 88 2.72 -5.98 9.26
C GLU A 88 4.12 -5.39 9.45
N ARG A 89 4.85 -5.15 8.35
CA ARG A 89 6.15 -4.48 8.39
C ARG A 89 6.05 -2.97 8.62
N GLU A 90 4.91 -2.37 8.29
CA GLU A 90 4.71 -0.92 8.40
C GLU A 90 4.53 -0.48 9.87
N ASP A 91 5.56 0.18 10.41
CA ASP A 91 5.61 0.60 11.80
C ASP A 91 4.66 1.75 12.11
N ARG A 92 4.22 2.52 11.12
CA ARG A 92 3.22 3.60 11.27
C ARG A 92 1.80 3.09 11.48
N LEU A 93 1.52 1.82 11.19
CA LEU A 93 0.21 1.19 11.39
C LEU A 93 0.03 0.62 12.79
N VAL A 94 -1.21 0.59 13.28
CA VAL A 94 -1.58 -0.12 14.51
C VAL A 94 -1.59 -1.62 14.21
N GLU A 95 -0.77 -2.36 14.95
CA GLU A 95 -0.60 -3.80 14.77
C GLU A 95 -1.95 -4.54 14.85
N GLY A 96 -2.17 -5.45 13.89
CA GLY A 96 -3.39 -6.26 13.79
C GLY A 96 -4.68 -5.48 13.49
N ARG A 97 -4.61 -4.18 13.20
CA ARG A 97 -5.78 -3.34 12.84
C ARG A 97 -5.87 -3.12 11.35
N TYR A 98 -5.99 -4.22 10.61
CA TYR A 98 -6.31 -4.20 9.20
C TYR A 98 -7.45 -5.17 8.87
N ASN A 99 -8.20 -4.84 7.83
CA ASN A 99 -9.25 -5.70 7.28
C ASN A 99 -9.06 -5.81 5.77
N ILE A 100 -8.76 -7.01 5.29
CA ILE A 100 -8.51 -7.30 3.87
C ILE A 100 -9.72 -8.05 3.32
N THR A 101 -10.35 -7.47 2.31
CA THR A 101 -11.46 -8.06 1.56
C THR A 101 -11.01 -8.33 0.13
N LEU A 102 -10.94 -9.60 -0.24
CA LEU A 102 -10.66 -10.04 -1.60
C LEU A 102 -11.97 -10.19 -2.39
N THR A 103 -11.99 -9.72 -3.63
CA THR A 103 -13.14 -9.81 -4.54
C THR A 103 -12.68 -10.31 -5.90
N GLY A 104 -13.61 -10.76 -6.75
CA GLY A 104 -13.25 -11.12 -8.13
C GLY A 104 -12.72 -9.96 -8.98
N ALA A 105 -12.92 -8.72 -8.53
CA ALA A 105 -12.49 -7.49 -9.22
C ALA A 105 -11.23 -6.86 -8.62
N GLY A 106 -10.56 -7.51 -7.66
CA GLY A 106 -9.40 -6.96 -6.95
C GLY A 106 -9.55 -7.06 -5.43
N PHE A 107 -8.99 -6.11 -4.68
CA PHE A 107 -9.12 -6.11 -3.22
C PHE A 107 -9.34 -4.71 -2.63
N THR A 108 -9.83 -4.73 -1.40
CA THR A 108 -9.90 -3.56 -0.54
C THR A 108 -9.26 -3.91 0.80
N CYS A 109 -8.32 -3.10 1.24
CA CYS A 109 -7.73 -3.18 2.56
C CYS A 109 -8.02 -1.90 3.33
N LYS A 110 -8.47 -2.06 4.57
CA LYS A 110 -8.67 -0.97 5.53
C LYS A 110 -7.59 -1.07 6.59
N VAL A 111 -6.87 0.02 6.84
CA VAL A 111 -5.77 0.06 7.82
C VAL A 111 -5.93 1.23 8.78
N LEU A 112 -5.45 1.07 10.01
CA LEU A 112 -5.53 2.12 11.02
C LEU A 112 -4.13 2.67 11.34
N PRO A 113 -3.85 3.95 11.04
CA PRO A 113 -2.57 4.58 11.39
C PRO A 113 -2.47 4.83 12.91
N LYS A 114 -1.24 4.80 13.44
CA LYS A 114 -0.91 5.22 14.82
C LYS A 114 -0.95 6.76 14.96
N SER A 115 -2.05 7.41 14.57
CA SER A 115 -2.23 8.86 14.76
C SER A 115 -2.92 9.16 16.11
N ARG A 116 -2.50 10.25 16.79
CA ARG A 116 -3.04 10.68 18.10
C ARG A 116 -4.38 11.43 18.00
N LEU A 117 -4.72 12.00 16.85
CA LEU A 117 -5.91 12.86 16.67
C LEU A 117 -6.91 12.14 15.77
N ARG A 118 -7.78 11.32 16.37
CA ARG A 118 -8.87 10.59 15.68
C ARG A 118 -8.38 9.92 14.38
N PRO A 119 -7.55 8.86 14.49
CA PRO A 119 -7.02 8.18 13.32
C PRO A 119 -8.18 7.78 12.40
N LYS A 120 -8.10 8.21 11.14
CA LYS A 120 -9.07 7.78 10.14
C LYS A 120 -8.61 6.45 9.57
N GLU A 121 -9.55 5.55 9.37
CA GLU A 121 -9.29 4.33 8.63
C GLU A 121 -8.91 4.70 7.19
N ILE A 122 -7.71 4.30 6.76
CA ILE A 122 -7.24 4.48 5.40
C ILE A 122 -7.74 3.29 4.59
N SER A 123 -8.43 3.57 3.47
CA SER A 123 -8.85 2.55 2.52
C SER A 123 -7.87 2.49 1.35
N LEU A 124 -7.24 1.33 1.17
CA LEU A 124 -6.42 0.95 0.03
C LEU A 124 -7.30 0.09 -0.89
N THR A 125 -7.45 0.49 -2.15
CA THR A 125 -8.28 -0.25 -3.11
C THR A 125 -7.48 -0.44 -4.39
N ILE A 126 -7.39 -1.69 -4.83
CA ILE A 126 -6.78 -2.09 -6.10
C ILE A 126 -7.82 -2.90 -6.85
N LYS A 127 -8.09 -2.50 -8.08
CA LYS A 127 -9.01 -3.14 -9.02
C LYS A 127 -8.22 -3.79 -10.16
N LYS A 128 -8.81 -4.83 -10.73
CA LYS A 128 -8.32 -5.55 -11.90
C LYS A 128 -8.87 -4.95 -13.19
#